data_AF-A0A534YNF8-F1
#
_entry.id   AF-A0A534YNF8-F1
#
_cell.length_a   1.000
_cell.length_b   1.000
_cell.length_c   1.000
_cell.angle_alpha   90.00
_cell.angle_beta   90.00
_cell.angle_gamma   90.00
#
_symmetry.space_group_name_H-M   'P 1'
#
loop_
_entity.id
_entity.type
_entity.pdbx_description
1 polymer ?
#
loop_
_entity_poly.entity_id
_entity_poly.type
_entity_poly.pdbx_seq_one_letter_code
_entity_poly.pdbx_strand_id
1 'polypeptide(L)'
;MGFNPERSERGTGGVDLFANDPTPIKGGRIYVHGILGGSQPVDGDEVRNLIDTARAEFVGKGIYVTLGRFSTDARDTARGAPIDLLDGDELGRLMRKHLPQAFATRKI
;
A
#
# COMPACT_ATOMS: atom_id res chain seq x y z
N MET A 1 -3.39 17.62 -10.84
CA MET A 1 -3.81 16.22 -11.03
C MET A 1 -3.28 15.44 -9.85
N GLY A 2 -4.13 14.74 -9.12
CA GLY A 2 -3.74 14.05 -7.90
C GLY A 2 -4.93 13.31 -7.31
N PHE A 3 -4.65 12.44 -6.36
CA PHE A 3 -5.67 11.71 -5.64
C PHE A 3 -6.32 12.59 -4.57
N ASN A 4 -7.62 12.41 -4.33
CA ASN A 4 -8.29 12.90 -3.13
C ASN A 4 -8.21 11.81 -2.05
N PRO A 5 -7.38 11.97 -0.99
CA PRO A 5 -7.23 10.98 0.06
C PRO A 5 -8.38 11.05 1.08
N GLU A 6 -9.01 9.91 1.33
CA GLU A 6 -9.97 9.69 2.40
C GLU A 6 -9.39 8.65 3.37
N ARG A 7 -8.91 9.12 4.53
CA ARG A 7 -8.30 8.25 5.53
C ARG A 7 -9.38 7.56 6.37
N SER A 8 -9.23 6.26 6.57
CA SER A 8 -9.99 5.49 7.54
C SER A 8 -9.00 4.89 8.54
N GLU A 9 -9.18 5.16 9.83
CA GLU A 9 -8.35 4.53 10.86
C GLU A 9 -8.97 3.18 11.24
N ARG A 10 -8.28 2.07 10.93
CA ARG A 10 -8.58 0.74 11.50
C ARG A 10 -7.52 0.37 12.55
N GLY A 11 -7.88 0.52 13.82
CA GLY A 11 -7.11 -0.06 14.94
C GLY A 11 -5.73 0.55 15.17
N THR A 12 -4.98 -0.04 16.11
CA THR A 12 -3.77 0.54 16.73
C THR A 12 -2.46 0.23 16.00
N GLY A 13 -2.47 -0.50 14.89
CA GLY A 13 -1.23 -0.99 14.24
C GLY A 13 -1.12 -0.73 12.73
N GLY A 14 -2.20 -0.32 12.07
CA GLY A 14 -2.25 -0.10 10.63
C GLY A 14 -3.10 1.10 10.25
N VAL A 15 -3.01 1.52 8.99
CA VAL A 15 -3.77 2.63 8.43
C VAL A 15 -4.41 2.19 7.12
N ASP A 16 -5.68 2.55 6.96
CA ASP A 16 -6.39 2.40 5.70
C ASP A 16 -6.59 3.77 5.05
N LEU A 17 -6.43 3.80 3.73
CA LEU A 17 -6.57 5.02 2.95
C LEU A 17 -7.25 4.68 1.63
N PHE A 18 -8.22 5.50 1.26
CA PHE A 18 -8.77 5.50 -0.08
C PHE A 18 -8.24 6.71 -0.85
N ALA A 19 -7.83 6.49 -2.08
CA ALA A 19 -7.30 7.53 -2.95
C ALA A 19 -8.12 7.57 -4.24
N ASN A 20 -8.84 8.66 -4.47
CA ASN A 20 -9.75 8.83 -5.61
C ASN A 20 -9.11 9.72 -6.69
N ASP A 21 -8.88 9.19 -7.90
CA ASP A 21 -8.51 9.99 -9.08
C ASP A 21 -9.76 10.28 -9.92
N PRO A 22 -10.19 11.55 -10.06
CA PRO A 22 -11.41 11.92 -10.79
C PRO A 22 -11.23 11.92 -12.33
N THR A 23 -10.04 11.62 -12.84
CA THR A 23 -9.77 11.65 -14.29
C THR A 23 -10.67 10.67 -15.03
N PRO A 24 -11.49 11.11 -16.01
CA PRO A 24 -12.37 10.21 -16.74
C PRO A 24 -11.61 9.06 -17.41
N ILE A 25 -12.19 7.86 -17.43
CA ILE A 25 -11.67 6.62 -18.04
C ILE A 25 -10.45 6.02 -17.33
N LYS A 26 -9.46 6.84 -16.96
CA LYS A 26 -8.18 6.37 -16.39
C LYS A 26 -8.13 6.44 -14.86
N GLY A 27 -8.96 7.29 -14.26
CA GLY A 27 -9.06 7.45 -12.82
C GLY A 27 -9.81 6.31 -12.16
N GLY A 28 -10.10 6.46 -10.87
CA GLY A 28 -10.76 5.44 -10.06
C GLY A 28 -10.38 5.53 -8.59
N ARG A 29 -11.00 4.66 -7.79
CA ARG A 29 -10.72 4.51 -6.36
C ARG A 29 -9.64 3.46 -6.17
N ILE A 30 -8.63 3.81 -5.38
CA ILE A 30 -7.54 2.93 -4.95
C ILE A 30 -7.67 2.74 -3.45
N TYR A 31 -7.51 1.51 -2.99
CA TYR A 31 -7.38 1.18 -1.57
C TYR A 31 -5.91 0.99 -1.21
N VAL A 32 -5.47 1.62 -0.13
CA VAL A 32 -4.12 1.51 0.39
C VAL A 32 -4.19 1.07 1.83
N HIS A 33 -3.60 -0.08 2.12
CA HIS A 33 -3.42 -0.58 3.48
C HIS A 33 -1.95 -0.44 3.86
N GLY A 34 -1.67 0.19 4.99
CA GLY A 34 -0.32 0.41 5.49
C GLY A 34 -0.16 -0.17 6.87
N ILE A 35 0.90 -0.96 7.08
CA ILE A 35 1.29 -1.42 8.41
C ILE A 35 2.70 -0.92 8.74
N LEU A 36 2.89 -0.46 9.98
CA LEU A 36 4.24 -0.23 10.49
C LEU A 36 4.89 -1.60 10.69
N GLY A 37 6.03 -1.83 10.04
CA GLY A 37 6.61 -3.17 9.87
C GLY A 37 6.76 -3.97 11.18
N GLY A 38 6.59 -5.28 11.09
CA GLY A 38 6.88 -6.24 12.15
C GLY A 38 8.20 -6.98 11.93
N SER A 39 8.67 -7.73 12.94
CA SER A 39 9.90 -8.53 12.84
C SER A 39 9.83 -9.64 11.79
N GLN A 40 8.63 -10.05 11.37
CA GLN A 40 8.40 -11.12 10.42
C GLN A 40 7.97 -10.56 9.05
N PRO A 41 8.34 -11.23 7.94
CA PRO A 41 7.80 -10.89 6.63
C PRO A 41 6.28 -11.03 6.59
N VAL A 42 5.61 -10.20 5.80
CA VAL A 42 4.18 -10.30 5.53
C VAL A 42 3.89 -11.58 4.73
N ASP A 43 2.89 -12.33 5.16
CA ASP A 43 2.48 -13.61 4.56
C ASP A 43 1.41 -13.44 3.48
N GLY A 44 1.02 -14.55 2.83
CA GLY A 44 -0.02 -14.53 1.82
C GLY A 44 -1.42 -14.28 2.36
N ASP A 45 -1.71 -14.61 3.62
CA ASP A 45 -3.05 -14.42 4.19
C ASP A 45 -3.37 -12.94 4.39
N GLU A 46 -2.40 -12.16 4.84
CA GLU A 46 -2.49 -10.69 4.88
C GLU A 46 -2.77 -10.09 3.49
N VAL A 47 -2.11 -10.63 2.45
CA VAL A 47 -2.33 -10.19 1.06
C VAL A 47 -3.70 -10.61 0.54
N ARG A 48 -4.21 -11.80 0.91
CA ARG A 48 -5.58 -12.25 0.58
C ARG A 48 -6.62 -11.34 1.23
N ASN A 49 -6.42 -10.97 2.49
CA ASN A 49 -7.30 -10.04 3.20
C ASN A 49 -7.38 -8.67 2.49
N LEU A 50 -6.26 -8.15 1.99
CA LEU A 50 -6.24 -6.94 1.16
C LEU A 50 -7.06 -7.12 -0.12
N ILE A 51 -6.89 -8.23 -0.85
CA ILE A 51 -7.62 -8.52 -2.08
C ILE A 51 -9.13 -8.56 -1.81
N ASP A 52 -9.55 -9.23 -0.73
CA ASP A 52 -10.96 -9.34 -0.37
C ASP A 52 -11.55 -8.00 0.05
N THR A 53 -10.79 -7.19 0.79
CA THR A 53 -11.19 -5.82 1.16
C THR A 53 -11.32 -4.93 -0.07
N ALA A 54 -10.33 -4.97 -0.98
CA ALA A 54 -10.37 -4.21 -2.22
C ALA A 54 -11.60 -4.58 -3.08
N ARG A 55 -11.92 -5.88 -3.17
CA ARG A 55 -13.12 -6.37 -3.87
C ARG A 55 -14.41 -5.88 -3.20
N ALA A 56 -14.51 -5.98 -1.88
CA ALA A 56 -15.68 -5.53 -1.13
C ALA A 56 -15.93 -4.02 -1.26
N GLU A 57 -14.87 -3.23 -1.38
CA GLU A 57 -14.90 -1.78 -1.52
C GLU A 57 -15.03 -1.31 -2.99
N PHE A 58 -15.15 -2.24 -3.93
CA PHE A 58 -15.24 -2.00 -5.38
C PHE A 58 -14.12 -1.11 -5.93
N VAL A 59 -12.90 -1.26 -5.41
CA VAL A 59 -11.73 -0.47 -5.85
C VAL A 59 -11.04 -1.13 -7.04
N GLY A 60 -10.54 -0.32 -7.96
CA GLY A 60 -9.87 -0.83 -9.17
C GLY A 60 -8.47 -1.36 -8.91
N LYS A 61 -7.85 -0.94 -7.80
CA LYS A 61 -6.50 -1.36 -7.40
C LYS A 61 -6.31 -1.29 -5.88
N GLY A 62 -5.67 -2.31 -5.31
CA GLY A 62 -5.20 -2.31 -3.93
C GLY A 62 -3.68 -2.07 -3.84
N ILE A 63 -3.21 -1.51 -2.73
CA ILE A 63 -1.77 -1.35 -2.44
C ILE A 63 -1.52 -1.76 -0.99
N TYR A 64 -0.65 -2.74 -0.77
CA TYR A 64 -0.17 -3.08 0.57
C TYR A 64 1.19 -2.41 0.80
N VAL A 65 1.30 -1.59 1.84
CA VAL A 65 2.53 -0.90 2.21
C VAL A 65 3.04 -1.43 3.54
N THR A 66 4.32 -1.82 3.59
CA THR A 66 4.99 -2.20 4.84
C THR A 66 6.41 -1.64 4.88
N LEU A 67 6.92 -1.35 6.09
CA LEU A 67 8.34 -1.04 6.29
C LEU A 67 9.21 -2.31 6.32
N GLY A 68 8.58 -3.49 6.46
CA GLY A 68 9.25 -4.78 6.43
C GLY A 68 9.43 -5.32 5.01
N ARG A 69 9.34 -6.64 4.87
CA ARG A 69 9.43 -7.37 3.60
C ARG A 69 8.22 -8.25 3.38
N PHE A 70 7.93 -8.58 2.12
CA PHE A 70 6.97 -9.63 1.79
C PHE A 70 7.68 -10.99 1.67
N SER A 71 7.01 -12.04 2.13
CA SER A 71 7.39 -13.43 1.87
C SER A 71 7.23 -13.80 0.39
N THR A 72 7.72 -14.97 -0.01
CA THR A 72 7.47 -15.51 -1.36
C THR A 72 5.97 -15.77 -1.55
N ASP A 73 5.28 -16.38 -0.58
CA ASP A 73 3.84 -16.66 -0.67
C ASP A 73 3.00 -15.39 -0.82
N ALA A 74 3.37 -14.31 -0.13
CA ALA A 74 2.75 -13.00 -0.32
C ALA A 74 2.88 -12.49 -1.76
N ARG A 75 4.08 -12.56 -2.34
CA ARG A 75 4.31 -12.18 -3.74
C ARG A 75 3.56 -13.09 -4.71
N ASP A 76 3.48 -14.38 -4.40
CA ASP A 76 2.78 -15.39 -5.19
C ASP A 76 1.28 -15.12 -5.20
N THR A 77 0.71 -14.82 -4.05
CA THR A 77 -0.70 -14.48 -3.86
C THR A 77 -1.08 -13.20 -4.61
N ALA A 78 -0.18 -12.21 -4.67
CA ALA A 78 -0.42 -10.98 -5.42
C ALA A 78 -0.38 -11.17 -6.95
N ARG A 79 0.23 -12.25 -7.47
CA ARG A 79 0.35 -12.45 -8.92
C ARG A 79 -1.01 -12.60 -9.58
N GLY A 80 -1.30 -11.73 -10.54
CA GLY A 80 -2.55 -11.75 -11.31
C GLY A 80 -3.72 -11.07 -10.61
N ALA A 81 -3.58 -10.65 -9.35
CA ALA A 81 -4.55 -9.79 -8.70
C ALA A 81 -4.24 -8.31 -8.97
N PRO A 82 -5.23 -7.39 -8.98
CA PRO A 82 -5.01 -5.95 -9.18
C PRO A 82 -4.48 -5.30 -7.90
N ILE A 83 -3.37 -5.82 -7.36
CA ILE A 83 -2.74 -5.32 -6.15
C ILE A 83 -1.24 -5.12 -6.32
N ASP A 84 -0.71 -4.06 -5.73
CA ASP A 84 0.73 -3.81 -5.65
C ASP A 84 1.22 -4.03 -4.22
N LEU A 85 2.43 -4.58 -4.10
CA LEU A 85 3.11 -4.77 -2.83
C LEU A 85 4.29 -3.79 -2.76
N LEU A 86 4.30 -2.92 -1.76
CA LEU A 86 5.32 -1.90 -1.54
C LEU A 86 6.05 -2.17 -0.22
N ASP A 87 7.26 -2.73 -0.31
CA ASP A 87 8.10 -3.01 0.85
C ASP A 87 9.00 -1.83 1.24
N GLY A 88 9.75 -1.98 2.34
CA GLY A 88 10.56 -0.89 2.88
C GLY A 88 11.67 -0.42 1.93
N ASP A 89 12.25 -1.33 1.16
CA ASP A 89 13.32 -1.00 0.20
C ASP A 89 12.74 -0.18 -0.96
N GLU A 90 11.59 -0.59 -1.50
CA GLU A 90 10.93 0.13 -2.58
C GLU A 90 10.34 1.47 -2.12
N LEU A 91 9.72 1.51 -0.93
CA LEU A 91 9.24 2.75 -0.33
C LEU A 91 10.39 3.74 -0.14
N GLY A 92 11.53 3.28 0.41
CA GLY A 92 12.72 4.11 0.57
C GLY A 92 13.25 4.66 -0.77
N ARG A 93 13.17 3.87 -1.85
CA ARG A 93 13.53 4.32 -3.20
C ARG A 93 12.56 5.40 -3.71
N LEU A 94 11.26 5.22 -3.53
CA LEU A 94 10.24 6.21 -3.92
C LEU A 94 10.39 7.50 -3.12
N MET A 95 10.64 7.41 -1.82
CA MET A 95 10.91 8.55 -0.96
C MET A 95 12.12 9.35 -1.46
N ARG A 96 13.25 8.71 -1.76
CA ARG A 96 14.42 9.40 -2.31
C ARG A 96 14.16 10.07 -3.66
N LYS A 97 13.27 9.50 -4.47
CA LYS A 97 12.92 10.01 -5.81
C LYS A 97 11.96 11.21 -5.75
N HIS A 98 11.02 11.21 -4.82
CA HIS A 98 9.88 12.13 -4.84
C HIS A 98 9.84 13.11 -3.66
N LEU A 99 10.52 12.82 -2.55
CA LEU A 99 10.60 13.73 -1.41
C LEU A 99 11.83 14.64 -1.52
N PRO A 100 11.72 15.92 -1.14
CA PRO A 100 12.87 16.80 -0.99
C PRO A 100 13.91 16.18 -0.03
N GLN A 101 15.20 16.32 -0.35
CA GLN A 101 16.31 15.70 0.41
C GLN A 101 16.31 16.03 1.92
N ALA A 102 15.64 17.11 2.33
CA ALA A 102 15.46 17.49 3.74
C ALA A 102 14.80 16.40 4.61
N PHE A 103 13.95 15.54 4.03
CA PHE A 103 13.33 14.42 4.75
C PHE A 103 14.12 13.11 4.67
N ALA A 104 15.01 12.96 3.67
CA ALA A 104 15.79 11.74 3.45
C ALA A 104 16.98 11.59 4.42
N THR A 105 17.34 12.65 5.14
CA THR A 105 18.57 12.71 5.98
C THR A 105 18.28 12.69 7.49
N ARG A 106 17.02 12.58 7.92
CA ARG A 106 16.74 12.43 9.35
C ARG A 106 17.07 11.01 9.78
N LYS A 107 18.36 10.77 10.06
CA LYS A 107 18.85 9.61 10.81
C LYS A 107 18.05 9.54 12.11
N ILE A 108 17.29 8.46 12.27
CA ILE A 108 16.76 8.02 13.56
C ILE A 108 17.89 7.28 14.26
#